data_AF-A0A8T4DDV4-F1
#
_entry.id   AF-A0A8T4DDV4-F1
#
_cell.length_a   1.000
_cell.length_b   1.000
_cell.length_c   1.000
_cell.angle_alpha   90.00
_cell.angle_beta   90.00
_cell.angle_gamma   90.00
#
_symmetry.space_group_name_H-M   'P 1'
#
loop_
_entity.id
_entity.type
_entity.pdbx_description
1 polymer ?
#
loop_
_entity_poly.entity_id
_entity_poly.type
_entity_poly.pdbx_seq_one_letter_code
_entity_poly.pdbx_strand_id
1 'polypeptide(L)'
;MDEEELLRKFLGLEDEADEIVEAWRLFIETNKAFRDVDARVISRRDGDNIRRKFAKHIRKNRLKMLDEEEGGLKAHELAIGQEGEEEAEGELKRLNSFDLWLLADFPALCTVWVADDFNDAEGFPDAILAFLDNPYVTVRLKERLIEKDTARGEELLKTLLEAQPSAVSAHLLLVRLYEREGRLEDAEAEYTRMSTETDDEVAWTNYGDFLEKNGRYEEAFDAFKKGFEVCERIGRAGDRLGTVIKDSISRVERMKNLEGEAAAKAREYWDAVWLIEEIGEFADKTYATDLEKASDEYKEEKGIDVSYAEDTFDFLYWFLFSRALGDGRTPGMAYAEEKGLSDELKERIKGLGNPVSGDFKVVSVDRATFTFVAKDVETEEAYELEGSIPDVKGRLTFTGNIYPWGDFYFTECLLKVQEKEED
;
A
#
# COMPACT_ATOMS: atom_id res chain seq x y z
N MET A 1 -8.43 26.02 20.85
CA MET A 1 -9.19 24.78 21.12
C MET A 1 -8.41 23.99 22.16
N ASP A 2 -9.06 23.50 23.20
CA ASP A 2 -8.39 22.62 24.17
C ASP A 2 -8.36 21.16 23.69
N GLU A 3 -7.64 20.30 24.42
CA GLU A 3 -7.42 18.90 24.03
C GLU A 3 -8.72 18.09 24.01
N GLU A 4 -9.66 18.36 24.92
CA GLU A 4 -10.94 17.64 24.98
C GLU A 4 -11.85 18.05 23.82
N GLU A 5 -11.94 19.35 23.53
CA GLU A 5 -12.71 19.86 22.40
C GLU A 5 -12.18 19.31 21.06
N LEU A 6 -10.85 19.26 20.89
CA LEU A 6 -10.22 18.67 19.70
C LEU A 6 -10.56 17.17 19.57
N LEU A 7 -10.42 16.43 20.67
CA LEU A 7 -10.70 15.00 20.71
C LEU A 7 -12.16 14.71 20.34
N ARG A 8 -13.11 15.48 20.89
CA ARG A 8 -14.54 15.34 20.58
C ARG A 8 -14.82 15.59 19.11
N LYS A 9 -14.36 16.71 18.55
CA LYS A 9 -14.58 17.06 17.15
C LYS A 9 -13.92 16.09 16.17
N PHE A 10 -12.67 15.70 16.42
CA PHE A 10 -11.93 14.86 15.48
C PHE A 10 -12.41 13.41 15.45
N LEU A 11 -12.83 12.88 16.60
CA LEU A 11 -13.35 11.50 16.71
C LEU A 11 -14.87 11.40 16.54
N GLY A 12 -15.58 12.54 16.46
CA GLY A 12 -17.04 12.57 16.37
C GLY A 12 -17.70 12.07 17.65
N LEU A 13 -17.22 12.55 18.80
CA LEU A 13 -17.65 12.19 20.16
C LEU A 13 -18.36 13.37 20.87
N GLU A 14 -18.97 14.28 20.11
CA GLU A 14 -19.64 15.47 20.65
C GLU A 14 -20.84 15.11 21.53
N ASP A 15 -21.58 14.07 21.15
CA ASP A 15 -22.76 13.56 21.86
C ASP A 15 -22.43 12.43 22.86
N GLU A 16 -21.16 12.07 22.99
CA GLU A 16 -20.71 10.96 23.84
C GLU A 16 -20.55 11.38 25.31
N ALA A 17 -20.81 10.42 26.20
CA ALA A 17 -20.72 10.62 27.64
C ALA A 17 -19.29 10.97 28.07
N ASP A 18 -19.14 11.91 29.01
CA ASP A 18 -17.84 12.42 29.48
C ASP A 18 -16.92 11.29 29.97
N GLU A 19 -17.47 10.26 30.61
CA GLU A 19 -16.70 9.09 31.04
C GLU A 19 -16.12 8.28 29.88
N ILE A 20 -16.79 8.20 28.73
CA ILE A 20 -16.31 7.52 27.53
C ILE A 20 -15.25 8.37 26.85
N VAL A 21 -15.48 9.68 26.73
CA VAL A 21 -14.51 10.64 26.17
C VAL A 21 -13.21 10.66 26.98
N GLU A 22 -13.31 10.69 28.32
CA GLU A 22 -12.14 10.59 29.20
C GLU A 22 -11.44 9.23 29.08
N ALA A 23 -12.18 8.15 28.83
CA ALA A 23 -11.57 6.83 28.59
C ALA A 23 -10.74 6.83 27.31
N TRP A 24 -11.25 7.42 26.22
CA TRP A 24 -10.49 7.58 24.97
C TRP A 24 -9.25 8.45 25.15
N ARG A 25 -9.36 9.58 25.85
CA ARG A 25 -8.21 10.44 26.17
C ARG A 25 -7.11 9.66 26.89
N LEU A 26 -7.46 8.93 27.95
CA LEU A 26 -6.53 8.11 28.72
C LEU A 26 -5.96 6.93 27.91
N PHE A 27 -6.73 6.38 26.97
CA PHE A 27 -6.26 5.34 26.06
C PHE A 27 -5.21 5.88 25.08
N ILE A 28 -5.46 7.06 24.49
CA ILE A 28 -4.50 7.75 23.62
C ILE A 28 -3.20 8.05 24.37
N GLU A 29 -3.29 8.60 25.60
CA GLU A 29 -2.13 8.82 26.47
C GLU A 29 -1.37 7.52 26.75
N THR A 30 -2.09 6.41 26.97
CA THR A 30 -1.49 5.10 27.26
C THR A 30 -0.70 4.55 26.09
N ASN A 31 -1.22 4.69 24.86
CA ASN A 31 -0.53 4.25 23.65
C ASN A 31 0.73 5.08 23.40
N LYS A 32 0.63 6.40 23.55
CA LYS A 32 1.78 7.30 23.45
C LYS A 32 2.85 6.97 24.50
N ALA A 33 2.43 6.74 25.75
CA ALA A 33 3.33 6.38 26.84
C ALA A 33 4.11 5.09 26.59
N PHE A 34 3.51 4.10 25.90
CA PHE A 34 4.22 2.88 25.52
C PHE A 34 5.40 3.19 24.58
N ARG A 35 5.14 3.96 23.51
CA ARG A 35 6.17 4.40 22.57
C ARG A 35 7.24 5.27 23.25
N ASP A 36 6.82 6.18 24.12
CA ASP A 36 7.73 7.07 24.85
C ASP A 36 8.63 6.34 25.84
N VAL A 37 8.16 5.23 26.44
CA VAL A 37 8.99 4.36 27.28
C VAL A 37 10.07 3.67 26.44
N ASP A 38 9.69 3.12 25.28
CA ASP A 38 10.63 2.43 24.38
C ASP A 38 11.67 3.40 23.80
N ALA A 39 11.23 4.60 23.44
CA ALA A 39 12.09 5.71 23.02
C ALA A 39 12.87 6.36 24.18
N ARG A 40 12.65 5.93 25.43
CA ARG A 40 13.28 6.48 26.66
C ARG A 40 13.02 7.97 26.89
N VAL A 41 11.90 8.49 26.38
CA VAL A 41 11.40 9.84 26.64
C VAL A 41 10.85 9.94 28.06
N ILE A 42 10.17 8.89 28.54
CA ILE A 42 9.67 8.79 29.93
C ILE A 42 10.18 7.51 30.60
N SER A 43 10.10 7.46 31.94
CA SER A 43 10.49 6.25 32.67
C SER A 43 9.41 5.15 32.56
N ARG A 44 9.80 3.88 32.64
CA ARG A 44 8.86 2.74 32.75
C ARG A 44 7.82 2.95 33.85
N ARG A 45 8.24 3.53 34.99
CA ARG A 45 7.35 3.84 36.12
C ARG A 45 6.28 4.86 35.75
N ASP A 46 6.63 5.86 34.94
CA ASP A 46 5.67 6.89 34.49
C ASP A 46 4.69 6.29 33.48
N GLY A 47 5.17 5.46 32.54
CA GLY A 47 4.28 4.68 31.66
C GLY A 47 3.31 3.78 32.43
N ASP A 48 3.79 3.08 33.46
CA ASP A 48 2.95 2.25 34.34
C ASP A 48 1.95 3.07 35.16
N ASN A 49 2.26 4.32 35.50
CA ASN A 49 1.32 5.22 36.16
C ASN A 49 0.19 5.62 35.21
N ILE A 50 0.50 5.96 33.95
CA ILE A 50 -0.49 6.32 32.92
C ILE A 50 -1.44 5.15 32.66
N ARG A 51 -0.88 3.95 32.39
CA ARG A 51 -1.66 2.71 32.22
C ARG A 51 -2.61 2.43 33.39
N ARG A 52 -2.15 2.64 34.63
CA ARG A 52 -2.99 2.45 35.82
C ARG A 52 -4.11 3.48 35.94
N LYS A 53 -3.92 4.71 35.46
CA LYS A 53 -5.00 5.71 35.41
C LYS A 53 -6.11 5.24 34.47
N PHE A 54 -5.76 4.84 33.25
CA PHE A 54 -6.71 4.27 32.29
C PHE A 54 -7.47 3.08 32.88
N ALA A 55 -6.76 2.05 33.35
CA ALA A 55 -7.38 0.86 33.93
C ALA A 55 -8.24 1.15 35.18
N LYS A 56 -7.94 2.21 35.94
CA LYS A 56 -8.76 2.64 37.08
C LYS A 56 -10.03 3.33 36.59
N HIS A 57 -9.94 4.17 35.56
CA HIS A 57 -11.08 4.87 34.98
C HIS A 57 -12.09 3.90 34.37
N ILE A 58 -11.61 2.95 33.56
CA ILE A 58 -12.44 1.87 32.97
C ILE A 58 -13.23 1.13 34.06
N ARG A 59 -12.54 0.62 35.10
CA ARG A 59 -13.19 -0.10 36.20
C ARG A 59 -14.14 0.76 37.04
N LYS A 60 -13.79 2.02 37.30
CA LYS A 60 -14.62 2.93 38.12
C LYS A 60 -15.96 3.22 37.45
N ASN A 61 -15.96 3.37 36.12
CA ASN A 61 -17.14 3.76 35.36
C ASN A 61 -17.83 2.56 34.67
N ARG A 62 -17.41 1.32 34.99
CA ARG A 62 -17.97 0.09 34.41
C ARG A 62 -17.97 0.09 32.87
N LEU A 63 -16.86 0.56 32.31
CA LEU A 63 -16.63 0.57 30.88
C LEU A 63 -15.93 -0.71 30.46
N LYS A 64 -16.08 -1.07 29.18
CA LYS A 64 -15.30 -2.11 28.52
C LYS A 64 -14.76 -1.58 27.20
N MET A 65 -13.53 -1.93 26.90
CA MET A 65 -12.91 -1.69 25.60
C MET A 65 -13.08 -2.95 24.76
N LEU A 66 -13.42 -2.78 23.49
CA LEU A 66 -13.62 -3.84 22.52
C LEU A 66 -12.66 -3.63 21.34
N ASP A 67 -12.15 -4.73 20.81
CA ASP A 67 -11.29 -4.81 19.63
C ASP A 67 -11.71 -6.01 18.74
N GLU A 68 -10.85 -6.40 17.81
CA GLU A 68 -11.08 -7.53 16.90
C GLU A 68 -11.28 -8.86 17.68
N GLU A 69 -10.49 -9.10 18.74
CA GLU A 69 -10.51 -10.36 19.49
C GLU A 69 -11.66 -10.42 20.50
N GLU A 70 -11.89 -9.32 21.23
CA GLU A 70 -12.87 -9.27 22.32
C GLU A 70 -14.27 -8.80 21.87
N GLY A 71 -14.38 -8.16 20.71
CA GLY A 71 -15.60 -7.47 20.26
C GLY A 71 -16.13 -7.85 18.87
N GLY A 72 -15.42 -8.71 18.12
CA GLY A 72 -15.79 -9.02 16.73
C GLY A 72 -15.77 -7.79 15.81
N LEU A 73 -15.00 -6.77 16.19
CA LEU A 73 -14.79 -5.58 15.38
C LEU A 73 -13.87 -5.88 14.19
N LYS A 74 -13.88 -5.02 13.17
CA LYS A 74 -12.94 -5.18 12.05
C LYS A 74 -11.52 -4.82 12.48
N ALA A 75 -10.53 -5.24 11.69
CA ALA A 75 -9.15 -4.79 11.86
C ALA A 75 -9.08 -3.26 11.99
N HIS A 76 -8.32 -2.78 12.98
CA HIS A 76 -8.18 -1.36 13.32
C HIS A 76 -9.44 -0.66 13.84
N GLU A 77 -10.56 -1.36 14.07
CA GLU A 77 -11.70 -0.80 14.79
C GLU A 77 -11.56 -1.07 16.29
N LEU A 78 -11.80 -0.03 17.08
CA LEU A 78 -11.84 -0.08 18.54
C LEU A 78 -13.13 0.58 19.02
N ALA A 79 -13.66 0.12 20.14
CA ALA A 79 -14.81 0.75 20.76
C ALA A 79 -14.71 0.74 22.29
N ILE A 80 -15.34 1.72 22.94
CA ILE A 80 -15.47 1.78 24.40
C ILE A 80 -16.92 2.06 24.72
N GLY A 81 -17.54 1.23 25.54
CA GLY A 81 -18.94 1.38 25.97
C GLY A 81 -19.19 0.88 27.38
N GLN A 82 -20.43 0.95 27.83
CA GLN A 82 -20.81 0.43 29.14
C GLN A 82 -20.81 -1.10 29.13
N GLU A 83 -20.46 -1.70 30.27
CA GLU A 83 -20.61 -3.15 30.49
C GLU A 83 -22.05 -3.60 30.17
N GLY A 84 -22.20 -4.50 29.20
CA GLY A 84 -23.49 -5.05 28.78
C GLY A 84 -24.14 -4.36 27.58
N GLU A 85 -23.57 -3.28 27.04
CA GLU A 85 -23.99 -2.69 25.76
C GLU A 85 -23.46 -3.45 24.54
N GLU A 86 -22.62 -4.48 24.75
CA GLU A 86 -22.00 -5.32 23.72
C GLU A 86 -23.01 -6.06 22.82
N GLU A 87 -24.23 -6.29 23.32
CA GLU A 87 -25.33 -6.97 22.62
C GLU A 87 -26.52 -6.02 22.30
N ALA A 88 -26.45 -4.76 22.74
CA ALA A 88 -27.56 -3.83 22.61
C ALA A 88 -27.59 -3.22 21.20
N GLU A 89 -28.77 -3.11 20.58
CA GLU A 89 -29.01 -2.45 19.28
C GLU A 89 -28.64 -0.94 19.24
N GLY A 90 -28.03 -0.39 20.31
CA GLY A 90 -27.46 0.96 20.31
C GLY A 90 -26.09 0.95 19.63
N GLU A 91 -25.89 1.82 18.64
CA GLU A 91 -24.63 1.94 17.90
C GLU A 91 -23.49 2.40 18.81
N LEU A 92 -22.81 1.44 19.42
CA LEU A 92 -21.52 1.67 20.06
C LEU A 92 -20.59 2.38 19.06
N LYS A 93 -20.10 3.57 19.41
CA LYS A 93 -19.22 4.33 18.51
C LYS A 93 -17.93 3.56 18.28
N ARG A 94 -17.72 3.14 17.03
CA ARG A 94 -16.49 2.51 16.57
C ARG A 94 -15.54 3.58 16.06
N LEU A 95 -14.32 3.55 16.57
CA LEU A 95 -13.25 4.43 16.17
C LEU A 95 -12.16 3.64 15.46
N ASN A 96 -11.52 4.28 14.49
CA ASN A 96 -10.37 3.69 13.82
C ASN A 96 -9.09 3.96 14.63
N SER A 97 -8.26 2.95 14.85
CA SER A 97 -7.01 3.07 15.62
C SER A 97 -6.03 4.08 15.02
N PHE A 98 -6.03 4.25 13.69
CA PHE A 98 -5.20 5.26 13.03
C PHE A 98 -5.67 6.69 13.33
N ASP A 99 -6.96 6.93 13.55
CA ASP A 99 -7.46 8.26 13.98
C ASP A 99 -6.95 8.61 15.38
N LEU A 100 -6.88 7.62 16.26
CA LEU A 100 -6.31 7.77 17.60
C LEU A 100 -4.82 8.10 17.52
N TRP A 101 -4.09 7.51 16.57
CA TRP A 101 -2.68 7.82 16.33
C TRP A 101 -2.49 9.23 15.75
N LEU A 102 -3.34 9.66 14.82
CA LEU A 102 -3.34 11.04 14.30
C LEU A 102 -3.46 12.04 15.45
N LEU A 103 -4.40 11.83 16.38
CA LEU A 103 -4.54 12.69 17.56
C LEU A 103 -3.34 12.64 18.51
N ALA A 104 -2.79 11.44 18.75
CA ALA A 104 -1.69 11.24 19.70
C ALA A 104 -0.40 11.98 19.28
N ASP A 105 -0.08 11.89 17.99
CA ASP A 105 1.22 12.26 17.46
C ASP A 105 1.17 13.54 16.61
N PHE A 106 -0.01 13.90 16.08
CA PHE A 106 -0.23 15.05 15.20
C PHE A 106 -1.44 15.92 15.61
N PRO A 107 -1.48 16.46 16.86
CA PRO A 107 -2.62 17.27 17.30
C PRO A 107 -2.78 18.58 16.52
N ALA A 108 -1.70 19.16 15.99
CA ALA A 108 -1.76 20.35 15.13
C ALA A 108 -2.46 20.05 13.79
N LEU A 109 -2.16 18.89 13.19
CA LEU A 109 -2.87 18.39 12.00
C LEU A 109 -4.36 18.22 12.28
N CYS A 110 -4.70 17.60 13.41
CA CYS A 110 -6.09 17.38 13.80
C CYS A 110 -6.83 18.70 14.08
N THR A 111 -6.11 19.71 14.59
CA THR A 111 -6.63 21.07 14.81
C THR A 111 -7.01 21.73 13.49
N VAL A 112 -6.13 21.65 12.49
CA VAL A 112 -6.45 22.12 11.13
C VAL A 112 -7.63 21.32 10.56
N TRP A 113 -7.61 19.99 10.71
CA TRP A 113 -8.66 19.12 10.18
C TRP A 113 -10.07 19.49 10.67
N VAL A 114 -10.25 19.93 11.91
CA VAL A 114 -11.58 20.27 12.45
C VAL A 114 -11.95 21.76 12.34
N ALA A 115 -11.10 22.59 11.71
CA ALA A 115 -11.37 24.01 11.54
C ALA A 115 -12.42 24.27 10.43
N ASP A 116 -13.33 25.21 10.63
CA ASP A 116 -14.35 25.53 9.62
C ASP A 116 -13.73 26.04 8.30
N ASP A 117 -12.63 26.80 8.39
CA ASP A 117 -11.78 27.24 7.28
C ASP A 117 -10.33 26.88 7.59
N PHE A 118 -9.67 26.14 6.68
CA PHE A 118 -8.29 25.71 6.85
C PHE A 118 -7.31 26.88 6.87
N ASN A 119 -7.57 27.96 6.13
CA ASN A 119 -6.67 29.11 6.04
C ASN A 119 -6.55 29.89 7.35
N ASP A 120 -7.60 29.84 8.18
CA ASP A 120 -7.65 30.49 9.50
C ASP A 120 -7.13 29.58 10.63
N ALA A 121 -6.87 28.30 10.33
CA ALA A 121 -6.48 27.32 11.32
C ALA A 121 -5.04 27.50 11.80
N GLU A 122 -4.83 27.44 13.11
CA GLU A 122 -3.49 27.48 13.69
C GLU A 122 -2.64 26.30 13.19
N GLY A 123 -1.51 26.61 12.55
CA GLY A 123 -0.58 25.62 12.01
C GLY A 123 -0.79 25.31 10.52
N PHE A 124 -1.85 25.79 9.86
CA PHE A 124 -1.94 25.68 8.40
C PHE A 124 -1.01 26.70 7.72
N PRO A 125 -0.33 26.35 6.61
CA PRO A 125 -0.25 25.02 5.97
C PRO A 125 0.85 24.11 6.56
N ASP A 126 1.73 24.64 7.39
CA ASP A 126 2.97 24.00 7.84
C ASP A 126 2.75 22.64 8.54
N ALA A 127 1.72 22.52 9.36
CA ALA A 127 1.37 21.28 10.06
C ALA A 127 0.98 20.15 9.09
N ILE A 128 0.29 20.50 7.99
CA ILE A 128 -0.08 19.54 6.96
C ILE A 128 1.16 19.13 6.16
N LEU A 129 1.96 20.10 5.70
CA LEU A 129 3.20 19.83 4.97
C LEU A 129 4.16 18.98 5.79
N ALA A 130 4.38 19.34 7.05
CA ALA A 130 5.25 18.58 7.95
C ALA A 130 4.76 17.15 8.15
N PHE A 131 3.44 16.90 8.20
CA PHE A 131 2.89 15.55 8.28
C PHE A 131 3.06 14.77 6.96
N LEU A 132 2.73 15.40 5.82
CA LEU A 132 2.77 14.78 4.51
C LEU A 132 4.20 14.48 4.04
N ASP A 133 5.16 15.31 4.38
CA ASP A 133 6.57 15.15 3.99
C ASP A 133 7.39 14.34 5.01
N ASN A 134 6.79 13.97 6.15
CA ASN A 134 7.48 13.16 7.14
C ASN A 134 7.71 11.73 6.59
N PRO A 135 8.98 11.29 6.45
CA PRO A 135 9.30 9.96 5.92
C PRO A 135 8.98 8.83 6.90
N TYR A 136 8.79 9.15 8.19
CA TYR A 136 8.40 8.18 9.22
C TYR A 136 6.88 8.02 9.35
N VAL A 137 6.11 8.90 8.70
CA VAL A 137 4.66 8.74 8.60
C VAL A 137 4.37 7.84 7.41
N THR A 138 3.73 6.71 7.68
CA THR A 138 3.38 5.74 6.65
C THR A 138 2.39 6.34 5.66
N VAL A 139 2.48 5.90 4.41
CA VAL A 139 1.52 6.23 3.36
C VAL A 139 0.09 5.95 3.81
N ARG A 140 -0.14 4.80 4.46
CA ARG A 140 -1.45 4.39 4.98
C ARG A 140 -2.03 5.39 5.98
N LEU A 141 -1.20 5.98 6.85
CA LEU A 141 -1.67 7.00 7.80
C LEU A 141 -2.00 8.33 7.10
N LYS A 142 -1.27 8.68 6.04
CA LYS A 142 -1.56 9.86 5.21
C LYS A 142 -2.87 9.69 4.46
N GLU A 143 -3.07 8.53 3.84
CA GLU A 143 -4.31 8.17 3.16
C GLU A 143 -5.49 8.13 4.14
N ARG A 144 -5.32 7.53 5.32
CA ARG A 144 -6.37 7.46 6.35
C ARG A 144 -7.00 8.82 6.65
N LEU A 145 -6.18 9.87 6.78
CA LEU A 145 -6.66 11.23 7.03
C LEU A 145 -7.65 11.65 5.93
N ILE A 146 -7.27 11.46 4.67
CA ILE A 146 -8.08 11.81 3.50
C ILE A 146 -9.33 10.92 3.40
N GLU A 147 -9.20 9.63 3.71
CA GLU A 147 -10.28 8.65 3.61
C GLU A 147 -11.31 8.74 4.74
N LYS A 148 -10.99 9.45 5.83
CA LYS A 148 -11.92 9.68 6.95
C LYS A 148 -13.16 10.46 6.52
N ASP A 149 -12.97 11.43 5.66
CA ASP A 149 -14.02 12.18 4.96
C ASP A 149 -13.40 12.64 3.64
N THR A 150 -13.74 11.95 2.55
CA THR A 150 -13.09 12.15 1.25
C THR A 150 -13.35 13.54 0.68
N ALA A 151 -14.53 14.11 0.91
CA ALA A 151 -14.86 15.47 0.46
C ALA A 151 -14.01 16.50 1.20
N ARG A 152 -13.91 16.37 2.52
CA ARG A 152 -13.08 17.26 3.35
C ARG A 152 -11.59 17.06 3.10
N GLY A 153 -11.15 15.83 2.86
CA GLY A 153 -9.77 15.50 2.48
C GLY A 153 -9.38 16.11 1.14
N GLU A 154 -10.26 16.02 0.12
CA GLU A 154 -10.06 16.68 -1.17
C GLU A 154 -9.97 18.20 -1.02
N GLU A 155 -10.87 18.81 -0.24
CA GLU A 155 -10.87 20.25 0.04
C GLU A 155 -9.57 20.69 0.73
N LEU A 156 -9.11 19.95 1.74
CA LEU A 156 -7.86 20.23 2.45
C LEU A 156 -6.67 20.21 1.50
N LEU A 157 -6.56 19.17 0.65
CA LEU A 157 -5.45 19.04 -0.30
C LEU A 157 -5.48 20.15 -1.35
N LYS A 158 -6.66 20.50 -1.87
CA LYS A 158 -6.80 21.62 -2.81
C LYS A 158 -6.40 22.96 -2.20
N THR A 159 -6.89 23.25 -1.00
CA THR A 159 -6.54 24.48 -0.26
C THR A 159 -5.03 24.52 0.04
N LEU A 160 -4.45 23.38 0.41
CA LEU A 160 -3.00 23.27 0.60
C LEU A 160 -2.23 23.56 -0.69
N LEU A 161 -2.70 23.09 -1.83
CA LEU A 161 -2.08 23.33 -3.14
C LEU A 161 -2.31 24.75 -3.67
N GLU A 162 -3.30 25.48 -3.18
CA GLU A 162 -3.42 26.92 -3.40
C GLU A 162 -2.35 27.69 -2.61
N ALA A 163 -2.07 27.27 -1.37
CA ALA A 163 -1.04 27.87 -0.52
C ALA A 163 0.39 27.47 -0.92
N GLN A 164 0.59 26.21 -1.30
CA GLN A 164 1.88 25.62 -1.70
C GLN A 164 1.72 24.77 -2.97
N PRO A 165 1.74 25.40 -4.17
CA PRO A 165 1.53 24.70 -5.44
C PRO A 165 2.53 23.58 -5.74
N SER A 166 3.73 23.65 -5.16
CA SER A 166 4.80 22.66 -5.38
C SER A 166 4.79 21.50 -4.38
N ALA A 167 3.75 21.33 -3.55
CA ALA A 167 3.68 20.26 -2.56
C ALA A 167 3.40 18.89 -3.22
N VAL A 168 4.47 18.20 -3.63
CA VAL A 168 4.40 16.88 -4.32
C VAL A 168 3.56 15.87 -3.55
N SER A 169 3.73 15.77 -2.23
CA SER A 169 2.97 14.83 -1.39
C SER A 169 1.46 15.07 -1.43
N ALA A 170 1.02 16.33 -1.57
CA ALA A 170 -0.39 16.68 -1.66
C ALA A 170 -0.99 16.34 -3.03
N HIS A 171 -0.26 16.63 -4.11
CA HIS A 171 -0.61 16.21 -5.47
C HIS A 171 -0.80 14.69 -5.54
N LEU A 172 0.15 13.91 -5.02
CA LEU A 172 0.09 12.45 -5.05
C LEU A 172 -1.11 11.88 -4.29
N LEU A 173 -1.47 12.46 -3.14
CA LEU A 173 -2.66 12.03 -2.40
C LEU A 173 -3.96 12.36 -3.14
N LEU A 174 -4.02 13.53 -3.79
CA LEU A 174 -5.19 13.96 -4.55
C LEU A 174 -5.41 13.07 -5.79
N VAL A 175 -4.33 12.80 -6.52
CA VAL A 175 -4.30 11.85 -7.63
C VAL A 175 -4.79 10.46 -7.20
N ARG A 176 -4.24 9.91 -6.11
CA ARG A 176 -4.66 8.59 -5.60
C ARG A 176 -6.13 8.56 -5.21
N LEU A 177 -6.63 9.64 -4.61
CA LEU A 177 -8.05 9.79 -4.33
C LEU A 177 -8.87 9.71 -5.62
N TYR A 178 -8.47 10.44 -6.66
CA TYR A 178 -9.16 10.44 -7.96
C TYR A 178 -9.10 9.11 -8.69
N GLU A 179 -7.94 8.44 -8.73
CA GLU A 179 -7.80 7.10 -9.32
C GLU A 179 -8.72 6.09 -8.61
N ARG A 180 -8.76 6.12 -7.28
CA ARG A 180 -9.63 5.24 -6.49
C ARG A 180 -11.13 5.50 -6.70
N GLU A 181 -11.50 6.75 -6.94
CA GLU A 181 -12.88 7.13 -7.29
C GLU A 181 -13.22 6.92 -8.76
N GLY A 182 -12.25 6.49 -9.59
CA GLY A 182 -12.42 6.34 -11.04
C GLY A 182 -12.50 7.66 -11.80
N ARG A 183 -12.11 8.78 -11.17
CA ARG A 183 -12.08 10.13 -11.75
C ARG A 183 -10.77 10.34 -12.52
N LEU A 184 -10.57 9.54 -13.58
CA LEU A 184 -9.30 9.49 -14.30
C LEU A 184 -8.92 10.82 -14.97
N GLU A 185 -9.91 11.61 -15.42
CA GLU A 185 -9.66 12.93 -15.99
C GLU A 185 -9.15 13.93 -14.95
N ASP A 186 -9.69 13.88 -13.72
CA ASP A 186 -9.22 14.72 -12.63
C ASP A 186 -7.81 14.29 -12.18
N ALA A 187 -7.54 12.97 -12.13
CA ALA A 187 -6.22 12.43 -11.86
C ALA A 187 -5.18 12.91 -12.88
N GLU A 188 -5.49 12.82 -14.18
CA GLU A 188 -4.60 13.29 -15.24
C GLU A 188 -4.35 14.81 -15.18
N ALA A 189 -5.40 15.59 -14.90
CA ALA A 189 -5.26 17.04 -14.74
C ALA A 189 -4.31 17.38 -13.59
N GLU A 190 -4.41 16.66 -12.47
CA GLU A 190 -3.54 16.89 -11.32
C GLU A 190 -2.11 16.38 -11.55
N TYR A 191 -1.92 15.24 -12.24
CA TYR A 191 -0.59 14.82 -12.69
C TYR A 191 0.08 15.89 -13.55
N THR A 192 -0.66 16.43 -14.52
CA THR A 192 -0.15 17.49 -15.40
C THR A 192 0.24 18.73 -14.58
N ARG A 193 -0.65 19.15 -13.66
CA ARG A 193 -0.38 20.26 -12.75
C ARG A 193 0.89 20.00 -11.93
N MET A 194 0.97 18.86 -11.24
CA MET A 194 2.13 18.44 -10.45
C MET A 194 3.41 18.50 -11.29
N SER A 195 3.44 17.90 -12.49
CA SER A 195 4.62 17.89 -13.37
C SER A 195 5.04 19.27 -13.89
N THR A 196 4.13 20.26 -13.88
CA THR A 196 4.44 21.64 -14.29
C THR A 196 4.80 22.56 -13.13
N GLU A 197 4.19 22.35 -11.96
CA GLU A 197 4.42 23.12 -10.73
C GLU A 197 5.65 22.62 -9.96
N THR A 198 6.08 21.39 -10.23
CA THR A 198 7.22 20.75 -9.57
C THR A 198 8.29 20.42 -10.59
N ASP A 199 9.54 20.78 -10.26
CA ASP A 199 10.71 20.40 -11.03
C ASP A 199 11.32 19.11 -10.45
N ASP A 200 10.48 18.07 -10.39
CA ASP A 200 10.68 16.86 -9.57
C ASP A 200 10.57 15.59 -10.43
N GLU A 201 11.55 14.68 -10.29
CA GLU A 201 11.57 13.42 -11.02
C GLU A 201 10.41 12.49 -10.65
N VAL A 202 9.94 12.56 -9.39
CA VAL A 202 8.84 11.74 -8.86
C VAL A 202 7.54 12.14 -9.53
N ALA A 203 7.32 13.43 -9.79
CA ALA A 203 6.14 13.91 -10.47
C ALA A 203 6.01 13.35 -11.90
N TRP A 204 7.09 13.45 -12.68
CA TRP A 204 7.12 12.92 -14.05
C TRP A 204 7.05 11.39 -14.09
N THR A 205 7.67 10.71 -13.12
CA THR A 205 7.65 9.25 -13.03
C THR A 205 6.23 8.74 -12.77
N ASN A 206 5.54 9.27 -11.75
CA ASN A 206 4.18 8.82 -11.46
C ASN A 206 3.21 9.17 -12.60
N TYR A 207 3.39 10.30 -13.30
CA TYR A 207 2.57 10.58 -14.49
C TYR A 207 2.84 9.58 -15.62
N GLY A 208 4.10 9.18 -15.82
CA GLY A 208 4.47 8.12 -16.74
C GLY A 208 3.79 6.78 -16.41
N ASP A 209 3.79 6.39 -15.12
CA ASP A 209 3.12 5.17 -14.65
C ASP A 209 1.61 5.23 -14.92
N PHE A 210 0.96 6.36 -14.65
CA PHE A 210 -0.46 6.57 -14.98
C PHE A 210 -0.74 6.44 -16.48
N LEU A 211 0.08 7.08 -17.33
CA LEU A 211 -0.08 7.00 -18.78
C LEU A 211 0.15 5.58 -19.29
N GLU A 212 1.11 4.86 -18.73
CA GLU A 212 1.41 3.48 -19.06
C GLU A 212 0.25 2.54 -18.71
N LYS A 213 -0.31 2.64 -17.50
CA LYS A 213 -1.49 1.87 -17.07
C LYS A 213 -2.70 2.12 -17.98
N ASN A 214 -2.83 3.34 -18.51
CA ASN A 214 -3.86 3.68 -19.48
C ASN A 214 -3.53 3.30 -20.94
N GLY A 215 -2.39 2.64 -21.19
CA GLY A 215 -1.96 2.18 -22.51
C GLY A 215 -1.46 3.29 -23.44
N ARG A 216 -1.17 4.49 -22.90
CA ARG A 216 -0.65 5.65 -23.64
C ARG A 216 0.88 5.62 -23.66
N TYR A 217 1.43 4.57 -24.26
CA TYR A 217 2.86 4.26 -24.16
C TYR A 217 3.79 5.33 -24.76
N GLU A 218 3.37 6.05 -25.81
CA GLU A 218 4.17 7.14 -26.38
C GLU A 218 4.30 8.31 -25.39
N GLU A 219 3.20 8.69 -24.74
CA GLU A 219 3.19 9.78 -23.77
C GLU A 219 3.88 9.37 -22.46
N ALA A 220 3.71 8.11 -22.03
CA ALA A 220 4.45 7.54 -20.91
C ALA A 220 5.97 7.60 -21.14
N PHE A 221 6.42 7.26 -22.35
CA PHE A 221 7.84 7.35 -22.73
C PHE A 221 8.38 8.78 -22.62
N ASP A 222 7.62 9.77 -23.09
CA ASP A 222 8.00 11.18 -22.98
C ASP A 222 8.02 11.66 -21.52
N ALA A 223 7.05 11.24 -20.70
CA ALA A 223 7.00 11.55 -19.27
C ALA A 223 8.20 10.96 -18.52
N PHE A 224 8.48 9.67 -18.69
CA PHE A 224 9.64 9.02 -18.07
C PHE A 224 10.96 9.63 -18.53
N LYS A 225 11.08 10.02 -19.82
CA LYS A 225 12.27 10.75 -20.30
C LYS A 225 12.48 12.06 -19.57
N LYS A 226 11.42 12.87 -19.39
CA LYS A 226 11.52 14.11 -18.60
C LYS A 226 11.92 13.84 -17.15
N GLY A 227 11.33 12.82 -16.51
CA GLY A 227 11.74 12.40 -15.16
C GLY A 227 13.21 11.99 -15.09
N PHE A 228 13.70 11.29 -16.11
CA PHE A 228 15.10 10.91 -16.21
C PHE A 228 16.04 12.11 -16.44
N GLU A 229 15.65 13.07 -17.29
CA GLU A 229 16.38 14.32 -17.50
C GLU A 229 16.51 15.13 -16.20
N VAL A 230 15.45 15.16 -15.36
CA VAL A 230 15.51 15.77 -14.02
C VAL A 230 16.52 15.03 -13.14
N CYS A 231 16.47 13.69 -13.10
CA CYS A 231 17.44 12.86 -12.38
C CYS A 231 18.89 13.13 -12.82
N GLU A 232 19.16 13.25 -14.11
CA GLU A 232 20.50 13.57 -14.63
C GLU A 232 20.95 14.94 -14.17
N ARG A 233 20.09 15.94 -14.28
CA ARG A 233 20.39 17.32 -13.89
C ARG A 233 20.70 17.46 -12.41
N ILE A 234 20.03 16.70 -11.54
CA ILE A 234 20.29 16.70 -10.09
C ILE A 234 21.35 15.69 -9.65
N GLY A 235 21.96 14.95 -10.59
CA GLY A 235 23.04 14.00 -10.31
C GLY A 235 22.61 12.66 -9.70
N ARG A 236 21.33 12.29 -9.83
CA ARG A 236 20.70 11.08 -9.24
C ARG A 236 20.32 10.02 -10.27
N ALA A 237 20.78 10.15 -11.53
CA ALA A 237 20.52 9.17 -12.60
C ALA A 237 21.10 7.76 -12.36
N GLY A 238 22.01 7.62 -11.38
CA GLY A 238 22.55 6.34 -10.92
C GLY A 238 21.90 5.80 -9.64
N ASP A 239 21.00 6.57 -9.02
CA ASP A 239 20.26 6.13 -7.84
C ASP A 239 19.18 5.11 -8.23
N ARG A 240 18.58 4.46 -7.22
CA ARG A 240 17.49 3.50 -7.40
C ARG A 240 16.37 4.03 -8.31
N LEU A 241 15.93 5.27 -8.08
CA LEU A 241 14.87 5.88 -8.90
C LEU A 241 15.31 6.09 -10.35
N GLY A 242 16.54 6.56 -10.59
CA GLY A 242 17.09 6.70 -11.95
C GLY A 242 17.16 5.37 -12.70
N THR A 243 17.48 4.27 -12.02
CA THR A 243 17.44 2.92 -12.60
C THR A 243 16.00 2.49 -12.93
N VAL A 244 15.05 2.68 -11.99
CA VAL A 244 13.64 2.35 -12.22
C VAL A 244 13.05 3.13 -13.39
N ILE A 245 13.39 4.42 -13.52
CA ILE A 245 12.95 5.25 -14.66
C ILE A 245 13.55 4.72 -15.97
N LYS A 246 14.84 4.35 -16.01
CA LYS A 246 15.46 3.74 -17.21
C LYS A 246 14.76 2.44 -17.61
N ASP A 247 14.46 1.59 -16.65
CA ASP A 247 13.76 0.32 -16.90
C ASP A 247 12.35 0.59 -17.45
N SER A 248 11.67 1.61 -16.89
CA SER A 248 10.36 2.05 -17.36
C SER A 248 10.41 2.60 -18.78
N ILE A 249 11.40 3.44 -19.13
CA ILE A 249 11.66 3.92 -20.50
C ILE A 249 11.81 2.73 -21.46
N SER A 250 12.67 1.76 -21.11
CA SER A 250 12.92 0.56 -21.93
C SER A 250 11.66 -0.31 -22.09
N ARG A 251 10.86 -0.43 -21.04
CA ARG A 251 9.57 -1.14 -21.06
C ARG A 251 8.58 -0.45 -22.00
N VAL A 252 8.30 0.84 -21.81
CA VAL A 252 7.30 1.54 -22.65
C VAL A 252 7.78 1.76 -24.09
N GLU A 253 9.08 1.86 -24.32
CA GLU A 253 9.65 1.88 -25.68
C GLU A 253 9.41 0.57 -26.43
N ARG A 254 9.43 -0.57 -25.74
CA ARG A 254 9.04 -1.85 -26.34
C ARG A 254 7.54 -1.90 -26.56
N MET A 255 6.75 -1.57 -25.54
CA MET A 255 5.28 -1.58 -25.61
C MET A 255 4.73 -0.75 -26.77
N LYS A 256 5.27 0.46 -26.99
CA LYS A 256 4.79 1.34 -28.07
C LYS A 256 5.14 0.85 -29.49
N ASN A 257 6.12 -0.03 -29.62
CA ASN A 257 6.57 -0.60 -30.91
C ASN A 257 5.94 -1.97 -31.21
N LEU A 258 5.17 -2.53 -30.28
CA LEU A 258 4.45 -3.78 -30.48
C LEU A 258 3.13 -3.54 -31.21
N GLU A 259 2.73 -4.51 -32.04
CA GLU A 259 1.46 -4.50 -32.75
C GLU A 259 0.81 -5.89 -32.71
N GLY A 260 -0.52 -5.94 -32.94
CA GLY A 260 -1.26 -7.20 -33.08
C GLY A 260 -1.28 -8.07 -31.83
N GLU A 261 -1.14 -9.38 -32.02
CA GLU A 261 -1.22 -10.39 -30.96
C GLU A 261 -0.12 -10.22 -29.91
N ALA A 262 1.09 -9.87 -30.32
CA ALA A 262 2.21 -9.63 -29.40
C ALA A 262 1.95 -8.42 -28.49
N ALA A 263 1.35 -7.35 -29.01
CA ALA A 263 0.95 -6.20 -28.20
C ALA A 263 -0.15 -6.56 -27.19
N ALA A 264 -1.16 -7.34 -27.63
CA ALA A 264 -2.25 -7.77 -26.76
C ALA A 264 -1.73 -8.63 -25.60
N LYS A 265 -0.84 -9.58 -25.88
CA LYS A 265 -0.25 -10.47 -24.88
C LYS A 265 0.66 -9.73 -23.89
N ALA A 266 1.52 -8.84 -24.39
CA ALA A 266 2.36 -8.02 -23.52
C ALA A 266 1.54 -7.08 -22.62
N ARG A 267 0.42 -6.54 -23.14
CA ARG A 267 -0.50 -5.72 -22.34
C ARG A 267 -1.18 -6.55 -21.27
N GLU A 268 -1.68 -7.73 -21.62
CA GLU A 268 -2.29 -8.67 -20.68
C GLU A 268 -1.32 -9.08 -19.55
N TYR A 269 -0.04 -9.25 -19.87
CA TYR A 269 1.01 -9.47 -18.88
C TYR A 269 1.14 -8.30 -17.89
N TRP A 270 1.26 -7.06 -18.37
CA TRP A 270 1.39 -5.90 -17.48
C TRP A 270 0.13 -5.61 -16.69
N ASP A 271 -1.06 -5.78 -17.30
CA ASP A 271 -2.34 -5.69 -16.60
C ASP A 271 -2.42 -6.71 -15.45
N ALA A 272 -1.87 -7.92 -15.64
CA ALA A 272 -1.78 -8.93 -14.59
C ALA A 272 -0.80 -8.52 -13.46
N VAL A 273 0.38 -7.98 -13.82
CA VAL A 273 1.37 -7.50 -12.84
C VAL A 273 0.76 -6.42 -11.94
N TRP A 274 0.11 -5.41 -12.52
CA TRP A 274 -0.51 -4.33 -11.74
C TRP A 274 -1.71 -4.82 -10.92
N LEU A 275 -2.50 -5.75 -11.44
CA LEU A 275 -3.59 -6.36 -10.68
C LEU A 275 -3.07 -7.11 -9.44
N ILE A 276 -1.94 -7.81 -9.54
CA ILE A 276 -1.32 -8.50 -8.40
C ILE A 276 -0.80 -7.49 -7.38
N GLU A 277 -0.20 -6.38 -7.82
CA GLU A 277 0.21 -5.29 -6.94
C GLU A 277 -0.99 -4.69 -6.18
N GLU A 278 -2.10 -4.41 -6.87
CA GLU A 278 -3.34 -3.92 -6.26
C GLU A 278 -3.91 -4.90 -5.24
N ILE A 279 -3.90 -6.20 -5.55
CA ILE A 279 -4.32 -7.26 -4.62
C ILE A 279 -3.43 -7.26 -3.37
N GLY A 280 -2.11 -7.11 -3.56
CA GLY A 280 -1.14 -7.01 -2.46
C GLY A 280 -1.42 -5.81 -1.55
N GLU A 281 -1.62 -4.62 -2.13
CA GLU A 281 -1.95 -3.41 -1.36
C GLU A 281 -3.29 -3.55 -0.63
N PHE A 282 -4.30 -4.12 -1.27
CA PHE A 282 -5.58 -4.43 -0.65
C PHE A 282 -5.39 -5.38 0.54
N ALA A 283 -4.60 -6.44 0.38
CA ALA A 283 -4.40 -7.42 1.42
C ALA A 283 -3.61 -6.84 2.62
N ASP A 284 -2.59 -6.02 2.37
CA ASP A 284 -1.86 -5.30 3.43
C ASP A 284 -2.79 -4.36 4.22
N LYS A 285 -3.71 -3.68 3.53
CA LYS A 285 -4.66 -2.76 4.16
C LYS A 285 -5.78 -3.47 4.92
N THR A 286 -6.30 -4.56 4.39
CA THR A 286 -7.52 -5.22 4.90
C THR A 286 -7.21 -6.38 5.85
N TYR A 287 -6.09 -7.08 5.62
CA TYR A 287 -5.74 -8.34 6.27
C TYR A 287 -4.36 -8.28 6.95
N ALA A 288 -3.97 -7.11 7.48
CA ALA A 288 -2.67 -6.92 8.14
C ALA A 288 -2.42 -7.95 9.26
N THR A 289 -3.42 -8.19 10.12
CA THR A 289 -3.32 -9.18 11.22
C THR A 289 -3.12 -10.60 10.68
N ASP A 290 -3.84 -10.96 9.60
CA ASP A 290 -3.68 -12.26 8.95
C ASP A 290 -2.34 -12.40 8.23
N LEU A 291 -1.82 -11.32 7.64
CA LEU A 291 -0.52 -11.28 6.98
C LEU A 291 0.62 -11.52 7.98
N GLU A 292 0.56 -10.90 9.17
CA GLU A 292 1.52 -11.15 10.24
C GLU A 292 1.49 -12.62 10.70
N LYS A 293 0.30 -13.15 10.98
CA LYS A 293 0.12 -14.58 11.35
C LYS A 293 0.63 -15.51 10.26
N ALA A 294 0.28 -15.22 9.00
CA ALA A 294 0.72 -15.99 7.85
C ALA A 294 2.24 -16.00 7.71
N SER A 295 2.92 -14.88 8.03
CA SER A 295 4.38 -14.81 7.97
C SER A 295 5.04 -15.78 8.95
N ASP A 296 4.50 -15.91 10.15
CA ASP A 296 5.01 -16.82 11.16
C ASP A 296 4.74 -18.29 10.79
N GLU A 297 3.52 -18.59 10.31
CA GLU A 297 3.15 -19.92 9.78
C GLU A 297 4.07 -20.35 8.63
N TYR A 298 4.33 -19.45 7.69
CA TYR A 298 5.16 -19.73 6.52
C TYR A 298 6.61 -20.03 6.91
N LYS A 299 7.18 -19.26 7.84
CA LYS A 299 8.54 -19.52 8.35
C LYS A 299 8.63 -20.86 9.05
N GLU A 300 7.62 -21.23 9.84
CA GLU A 300 7.57 -22.53 10.52
C GLU A 300 7.46 -23.68 9.51
N GLU A 301 6.56 -23.59 8.52
CA GLU A 301 6.36 -24.61 7.49
C GLU A 301 7.63 -24.84 6.65
N LYS A 302 8.29 -23.75 6.24
CA LYS A 302 9.48 -23.81 5.38
C LYS A 302 10.78 -23.98 6.16
N GLY A 303 10.75 -23.93 7.49
CA GLY A 303 11.95 -24.00 8.33
C GLY A 303 12.91 -22.83 8.10
N ILE A 304 12.38 -21.64 7.80
CA ILE A 304 13.16 -20.44 7.48
C ILE A 304 13.50 -19.70 8.78
N ASP A 305 14.78 -19.71 9.15
CA ASP A 305 15.30 -18.99 10.32
C ASP A 305 15.75 -17.55 9.96
N VAL A 306 16.09 -17.32 8.69
CA VAL A 306 16.49 -16.01 8.12
C VAL A 306 15.80 -15.84 6.77
N SER A 307 14.99 -14.78 6.64
CA SER A 307 14.26 -14.48 5.40
C SER A 307 15.16 -13.82 4.36
N TYR A 308 15.21 -14.41 3.16
CA TYR A 308 15.79 -13.82 1.96
C TYR A 308 14.71 -13.14 1.10
N ALA A 309 15.13 -12.35 0.11
CA ALA A 309 14.20 -11.64 -0.78
C ALA A 309 13.27 -12.59 -1.55
N GLU A 310 13.76 -13.77 -1.96
CA GLU A 310 12.96 -14.81 -2.63
C GLU A 310 11.88 -15.38 -1.71
N ASP A 311 12.23 -15.68 -0.45
CA ASP A 311 11.28 -16.13 0.55
C ASP A 311 10.15 -15.12 0.78
N THR A 312 10.40 -13.83 0.49
CA THR A 312 9.42 -12.76 0.64
C THR A 312 8.38 -12.80 -0.48
N PHE A 313 8.78 -13.07 -1.73
CA PHE A 313 7.85 -13.16 -2.86
C PHE A 313 7.03 -14.44 -2.82
N ASP A 314 7.67 -15.59 -2.59
CA ASP A 314 6.98 -16.87 -2.43
C ASP A 314 5.94 -16.79 -1.29
N PHE A 315 6.33 -16.18 -0.15
CA PHE A 315 5.43 -15.91 0.96
C PHE A 315 4.23 -15.05 0.54
N LEU A 316 4.49 -13.93 -0.14
CA LEU A 316 3.41 -13.02 -0.57
C LEU A 316 2.46 -13.72 -1.54
N TYR A 317 2.95 -14.40 -2.57
CA TYR A 317 2.09 -15.13 -3.51
C TYR A 317 1.30 -16.24 -2.82
N TRP A 318 1.95 -17.01 -1.94
CA TRP A 318 1.27 -18.02 -1.13
C TRP A 318 0.17 -17.39 -0.27
N PHE A 319 0.45 -16.28 0.41
CA PHE A 319 -0.54 -15.58 1.23
C PHE A 319 -1.71 -15.06 0.39
N LEU A 320 -1.43 -14.40 -0.74
CA LEU A 320 -2.44 -13.74 -1.57
C LEU A 320 -3.33 -14.75 -2.32
N PHE A 321 -2.78 -15.89 -2.75
CA PHE A 321 -3.45 -16.76 -3.72
C PHE A 321 -3.63 -18.21 -3.26
N SER A 322 -2.95 -18.67 -2.21
CA SER A 322 -3.04 -20.06 -1.73
C SER A 322 -3.59 -20.17 -0.30
N ARG A 323 -3.21 -19.27 0.61
CA ARG A 323 -3.64 -19.32 2.02
C ARG A 323 -5.08 -18.82 2.15
N ALA A 324 -5.94 -19.67 2.69
CA ALA A 324 -7.31 -19.29 3.01
C ALA A 324 -7.36 -18.41 4.29
N LEU A 325 -8.18 -17.37 4.23
CA LEU A 325 -8.64 -16.56 5.35
C LEU A 325 -9.66 -17.36 6.18
N GLY A 326 -10.07 -16.79 7.32
CA GLY A 326 -11.04 -17.44 8.23
C GLY A 326 -12.40 -17.76 7.59
N ASP A 327 -12.77 -17.08 6.50
CA ASP A 327 -13.99 -17.31 5.73
C ASP A 327 -13.83 -18.31 4.57
N GLY A 328 -12.62 -18.87 4.38
CA GLY A 328 -12.29 -19.84 3.34
C GLY A 328 -11.85 -19.25 2.00
N ARG A 329 -11.90 -17.92 1.81
CA ARG A 329 -11.40 -17.25 0.60
C ARG A 329 -9.91 -16.93 0.73
N THR A 330 -9.22 -16.71 -0.39
CA THR A 330 -7.88 -16.11 -0.39
C THR A 330 -8.00 -14.58 -0.47
N PRO A 331 -6.99 -13.80 -0.04
CA PRO A 331 -6.99 -12.35 -0.22
C PRO A 331 -7.25 -11.91 -1.66
N GLY A 332 -6.67 -12.58 -2.65
CA GLY A 332 -6.92 -12.32 -4.07
C GLY A 332 -8.37 -12.56 -4.48
N MET A 333 -9.02 -13.59 -3.94
CA MET A 333 -10.45 -13.82 -4.19
C MET A 333 -11.35 -12.81 -3.47
N ALA A 334 -11.00 -12.41 -2.26
CA ALA A 334 -11.71 -11.36 -1.55
C ALA A 334 -11.66 -10.03 -2.32
N TYR A 335 -10.49 -9.65 -2.83
CA TYR A 335 -10.32 -8.50 -3.72
C TYR A 335 -11.19 -8.61 -4.97
N ALA A 336 -11.13 -9.76 -5.66
CA ALA A 336 -11.84 -9.97 -6.92
C ALA A 336 -13.36 -9.89 -6.76
N GLU A 337 -13.90 -10.35 -5.63
CA GLU A 337 -15.32 -10.23 -5.29
C GLU A 337 -15.69 -8.80 -4.92
N GLU A 338 -14.89 -8.12 -4.10
CA GLU A 338 -15.15 -6.73 -3.67
C GLU A 338 -15.13 -5.76 -4.85
N LYS A 339 -14.18 -5.93 -5.78
CA LYS A 339 -14.08 -5.11 -6.99
C LYS A 339 -15.01 -5.54 -8.12
N GLY A 340 -15.76 -6.63 -7.95
CA GLY A 340 -16.68 -7.13 -8.96
C GLY A 340 -15.99 -7.55 -10.26
N LEU A 341 -14.79 -8.13 -10.17
CA LEU A 341 -14.04 -8.60 -11.34
C LEU A 341 -14.81 -9.68 -12.11
N SER A 342 -14.50 -9.81 -13.41
CA SER A 342 -15.11 -10.81 -14.28
C SER A 342 -14.81 -12.24 -13.80
N ASP A 343 -15.68 -13.19 -14.16
CA ASP A 343 -15.46 -14.61 -13.82
C ASP A 343 -14.17 -15.16 -14.45
N GLU A 344 -13.79 -14.64 -15.63
CA GLU A 344 -12.52 -14.97 -16.28
C GLU A 344 -11.32 -14.53 -15.42
N LEU A 345 -11.30 -13.28 -14.93
CA LEU A 345 -10.23 -12.80 -14.07
C LEU A 345 -10.18 -13.55 -12.74
N LYS A 346 -11.34 -13.89 -12.17
CA LYS A 346 -11.41 -14.70 -10.94
C LYS A 346 -10.78 -16.08 -11.14
N GLU A 347 -11.04 -16.75 -12.26
CA GLU A 347 -10.39 -18.04 -12.55
C GLU A 347 -8.88 -17.91 -12.74
N ARG A 348 -8.40 -16.84 -13.40
CA ARG A 348 -6.97 -16.56 -13.52
C ARG A 348 -6.31 -16.32 -12.16
N ILE A 349 -6.94 -15.54 -11.29
CA ILE A 349 -6.47 -15.29 -9.90
C ILE A 349 -6.41 -16.60 -9.10
N LYS A 350 -7.40 -17.50 -9.23
CA LYS A 350 -7.32 -18.83 -8.59
C LYS A 350 -6.17 -19.68 -9.14
N GLY A 351 -5.87 -19.53 -10.44
CA GLY A 351 -4.72 -20.18 -11.08
C GLY A 351 -3.41 -19.88 -10.36
N LEU A 352 -3.21 -18.64 -9.93
CA LEU A 352 -2.01 -18.20 -9.19
C LEU A 352 -1.77 -18.99 -7.90
N GLY A 353 -2.80 -19.57 -7.30
CA GLY A 353 -2.68 -20.41 -6.12
C GLY A 353 -2.06 -21.79 -6.38
N ASN A 354 -1.80 -22.14 -7.65
CA ASN A 354 -1.26 -23.44 -8.09
C ASN A 354 0.03 -23.24 -8.92
N PRO A 355 1.12 -22.74 -8.33
CA PRO A 355 2.38 -22.56 -9.05
C PRO A 355 3.00 -23.90 -9.46
N VAL A 356 3.81 -23.87 -10.51
CA VAL A 356 4.71 -24.97 -10.87
C VAL A 356 6.08 -24.67 -10.28
N SER A 357 6.51 -25.48 -9.31
CA SER A 357 7.84 -25.38 -8.70
C SER A 357 8.83 -26.26 -9.46
N GLY A 358 10.03 -25.75 -9.73
CA GLY A 358 11.05 -26.53 -10.40
C GLY A 358 12.38 -25.81 -10.57
N ASP A 359 13.31 -26.55 -11.17
CA ASP A 359 14.54 -26.00 -11.72
C ASP A 359 14.33 -25.79 -13.21
N PHE A 360 14.42 -24.54 -13.65
CA PHE A 360 14.08 -24.14 -15.00
C PHE A 360 15.30 -23.66 -15.77
N LYS A 361 15.40 -24.07 -17.03
CA LYS A 361 16.40 -23.60 -17.98
C LYS A 361 15.72 -22.78 -19.07
N VAL A 362 16.10 -21.51 -19.22
CA VAL A 362 15.63 -20.67 -20.32
C VAL A 362 16.29 -21.13 -21.61
N VAL A 363 15.46 -21.47 -22.60
CA VAL A 363 15.90 -22.02 -23.89
C VAL A 363 15.72 -21.05 -25.04
N SER A 364 14.83 -20.07 -24.92
CA SER A 364 14.66 -18.98 -25.88
C SER A 364 14.13 -17.73 -25.19
N VAL A 365 14.50 -16.56 -25.69
CA VAL A 365 14.03 -15.25 -25.22
C VAL A 365 13.73 -14.37 -26.42
N ASP A 366 12.54 -13.81 -26.48
CA ASP A 366 12.20 -12.68 -27.33
C ASP A 366 11.93 -11.44 -26.47
N ARG A 367 12.92 -10.56 -26.44
CA ARG A 367 12.88 -9.36 -25.61
C ARG A 367 11.94 -8.29 -26.15
N ALA A 368 11.66 -8.31 -27.45
CA ALA A 368 10.77 -7.32 -28.06
C ALA A 368 9.33 -7.57 -27.59
N THR A 369 8.93 -8.84 -27.50
CA THR A 369 7.58 -9.26 -27.12
C THR A 369 7.43 -9.63 -25.65
N PHE A 370 8.47 -9.45 -24.83
CA PHE A 370 8.50 -9.86 -23.41
C PHE A 370 8.35 -11.37 -23.18
N THR A 371 8.56 -12.20 -24.21
CA THR A 371 8.31 -13.64 -24.13
C THR A 371 9.61 -14.43 -23.94
N PHE A 372 9.52 -15.56 -23.25
CA PHE A 372 10.58 -16.56 -23.20
C PHE A 372 10.04 -17.94 -22.96
N VAL A 373 10.86 -18.95 -23.24
CA VAL A 373 10.53 -20.35 -22.97
C VAL A 373 11.52 -20.88 -21.96
N ALA A 374 10.99 -21.46 -20.88
CA ALA A 374 11.77 -22.19 -19.91
C ALA A 374 11.39 -23.67 -19.94
N LYS A 375 12.38 -24.54 -19.74
CA LYS A 375 12.18 -25.97 -19.60
C LYS A 375 12.51 -26.41 -18.20
N ASP A 376 11.64 -27.20 -17.62
CA ASP A 376 11.96 -27.90 -16.39
C ASP A 376 13.10 -28.90 -16.64
N VAL A 377 14.12 -28.84 -15.78
CA VAL A 377 15.37 -29.59 -15.92
C VAL A 377 15.18 -31.09 -15.68
N GLU A 378 14.18 -31.48 -14.90
CA GLU A 378 13.91 -32.89 -14.57
C GLU A 378 12.95 -33.53 -15.56
N THR A 379 11.86 -32.82 -15.89
CA THR A 379 10.75 -33.34 -16.70
C THR A 379 10.88 -33.03 -18.19
N GLU A 380 11.75 -32.07 -18.57
CA GLU A 380 11.89 -31.53 -19.93
C GLU A 380 10.63 -30.84 -20.49
N GLU A 381 9.61 -30.64 -19.65
CA GLU A 381 8.39 -29.90 -19.99
C GLU A 381 8.72 -28.43 -20.27
N ALA A 382 8.14 -27.88 -21.33
CA ALA A 382 8.39 -26.52 -21.78
C ALA A 382 7.22 -25.60 -21.43
N TYR A 383 7.54 -24.46 -20.83
CA TYR A 383 6.60 -23.44 -20.40
C TYR A 383 6.88 -22.17 -21.18
N GLU A 384 5.82 -21.54 -21.69
CA GLU A 384 5.88 -20.22 -22.30
C GLU A 384 5.62 -19.17 -21.23
N LEU A 385 6.53 -18.22 -21.11
CA LEU A 385 6.53 -17.22 -20.05
C LEU A 385 6.54 -15.80 -20.61
N GLU A 386 5.87 -14.91 -19.88
CA GLU A 386 5.90 -13.47 -20.09
C GLU A 386 6.67 -12.81 -18.94
N GLY A 387 7.61 -11.93 -19.27
CA GLY A 387 8.42 -11.24 -18.26
C GLY A 387 9.48 -10.28 -18.78
N SER A 388 9.83 -9.30 -17.94
CA SER A 388 11.05 -8.51 -18.14
C SER A 388 12.28 -9.29 -17.68
N ILE A 389 12.89 -10.04 -18.60
CA ILE A 389 14.14 -10.76 -18.29
C ILE A 389 15.30 -9.74 -18.21
N PRO A 390 16.07 -9.74 -17.11
CA PRO A 390 17.26 -8.90 -16.98
C PRO A 390 18.28 -9.15 -18.10
N ASP A 391 19.19 -8.20 -18.27
CA ASP A 391 20.17 -8.21 -19.33
C ASP A 391 21.33 -9.19 -19.04
N VAL A 392 21.08 -10.50 -19.23
CA VAL A 392 22.03 -11.56 -18.86
C VAL A 392 22.59 -12.24 -20.09
N LYS A 393 23.93 -12.31 -20.18
CA LYS A 393 24.66 -13.01 -21.23
C LYS A 393 24.92 -14.45 -20.80
N GLY A 394 24.05 -15.41 -21.13
CA GLY A 394 24.29 -16.84 -20.85
C GLY A 394 23.06 -17.74 -21.01
N ARG A 395 23.22 -19.05 -20.79
CA ARG A 395 22.10 -19.98 -20.56
C ARG A 395 21.57 -19.76 -19.15
N LEU A 396 20.48 -19.02 -19.01
CA LEU A 396 19.83 -18.74 -17.73
C LEU A 396 19.22 -20.03 -17.16
N THR A 397 19.56 -20.37 -15.92
CA THR A 397 18.83 -21.35 -15.11
C THR A 397 18.39 -20.69 -13.82
N PHE A 398 17.14 -20.92 -13.41
CA PHE A 398 16.59 -20.42 -12.16
C PHE A 398 15.82 -21.54 -11.44
N THR A 399 15.80 -21.48 -10.12
CA THR A 399 15.00 -22.35 -9.25
C THR A 399 13.90 -21.49 -8.66
N GLY A 400 12.66 -21.98 -8.63
CA GLY A 400 11.56 -21.25 -8.02
C GLY A 400 10.20 -21.67 -8.56
N ASN A 401 9.25 -20.74 -8.48
CA ASN A 401 7.88 -20.91 -8.94
C ASN A 401 7.62 -20.16 -10.24
N ILE A 402 6.84 -20.78 -11.13
CA ILE A 402 6.19 -20.11 -12.25
C ILE A 402 4.67 -20.18 -12.05
N TYR A 403 3.97 -19.08 -12.32
CA TYR A 403 2.57 -18.92 -11.97
C TYR A 403 1.70 -18.91 -13.22
N PRO A 404 0.65 -19.75 -13.30
CA PRO A 404 -0.19 -19.84 -14.50
C PRO A 404 -1.12 -18.62 -14.61
N TRP A 405 -1.19 -18.04 -15.81
CA TRP A 405 -2.10 -16.94 -16.15
C TRP A 405 -2.72 -17.16 -17.52
N GLY A 406 -3.81 -17.93 -17.57
CA GLY A 406 -4.45 -18.31 -18.82
C GLY A 406 -3.52 -19.16 -19.68
N ASP A 407 -3.07 -18.61 -20.81
CA ASP A 407 -2.28 -19.31 -21.82
C ASP A 407 -0.75 -19.16 -21.64
N PHE A 408 -0.30 -18.41 -20.64
CA PHE A 408 1.12 -18.24 -20.33
C PHE A 408 1.40 -18.35 -18.84
N TYR A 409 2.69 -18.40 -18.49
CA TYR A 409 3.17 -18.31 -17.12
C TYR A 409 3.91 -17.01 -16.91
N PHE A 410 3.92 -16.47 -15.70
CA PHE A 410 4.88 -15.42 -15.37
C PHE A 410 5.85 -15.90 -14.31
N THR A 411 7.04 -15.30 -14.33
CA THR A 411 8.07 -15.53 -13.32
C THR A 411 8.07 -14.37 -12.34
N GLU A 412 8.46 -14.67 -11.10
CA GLU A 412 8.80 -13.65 -10.14
C GLU A 412 9.83 -12.66 -10.73
N CYS A 413 9.72 -11.38 -10.36
CA CYS A 413 10.51 -10.27 -10.92
C CYS A 413 12.03 -10.34 -10.67
N LEU A 414 12.57 -11.44 -10.13
CA LEU A 414 14.00 -11.64 -9.92
C LEU A 414 14.41 -13.08 -10.29
N LEU A 415 14.70 -13.31 -11.57
CA LEU A 415 15.39 -14.52 -12.01
C LEU A 415 16.81 -14.53 -11.41
N LYS A 416 17.07 -15.47 -10.50
CA LYS A 416 18.42 -15.74 -9.99
C LYS A 416 19.30 -16.19 -11.16
N VAL A 417 20.27 -15.36 -11.54
CA VAL A 417 21.28 -15.74 -12.53
C VAL A 417 22.30 -16.63 -11.86
N GLN A 418 22.21 -17.94 -12.06
CA GLN A 418 23.40 -18.79 -11.91
C GLN A 418 24.23 -18.65 -13.19
N GLU A 419 25.20 -17.75 -13.21
CA GLU A 419 26.28 -17.83 -14.19
C GLU A 419 27.06 -19.11 -13.90
N LYS A 420 26.75 -20.21 -14.61
CA LYS A 420 27.74 -21.28 -14.74
C LYS A 420 28.85 -20.75 -15.64
N GLU A 421 29.94 -20.29 -15.03
CA GLU A 421 31.24 -20.26 -15.72
C GLU A 421 31.52 -21.70 -16.19
N GLU A 422 31.43 -21.96 -17.50
CA GLU A 422 31.90 -23.22 -18.07
C GLU A 422 33.44 -23.20 -18.12
N ASP A 423 34.06 -24.15 -17.42
CA ASP A 423 35.45 -24.61 -17.64
C ASP A 423 35.62 -25.30 -19.02
#